data_AF-A0A8T0EMZ9-F1
#
_entry.id   AF-A0A8T0EMZ9-F1
#
_cell.length_a   1.000
_cell.length_b   1.000
_cell.length_c   1.000
_cell.angle_alpha   90.00
_cell.angle_beta   90.00
_cell.angle_gamma   90.00
#
_symmetry.space_group_name_H-M   'P 1'
#
loop_
_entity.id
_entity.type
_entity.pdbx_description
1 polymer ?
#
loop_
_entity_poly.entity_id
_entity_poly.type
_entity_poly.pdbx_seq_one_letter_code
_entity_poly.pdbx_strand_id
1 'polypeptide(L)'
;MTVNPNEYDKYKKCWAYATCSSDGPESEEMENCFKKLKPEEVKSAYQFVNNNYFNYKSDDIPGAIKEFCSYDDATKREASNKTLNGMLDFEKKICENSDMAGECSRCKEYFDCFFSHLNQYHQQKKC
;
A
#
# COMPACT_ATOMS: atom_id res chain seq x y z
N MET A 1 -10.59 -8.32 2.08
CA MET A 1 -9.85 -9.39 2.80
C MET A 1 -9.70 -9.02 4.27
N THR A 2 -9.58 -9.97 5.20
CA THR A 2 -9.17 -9.67 6.59
C THR A 2 -7.73 -10.11 6.77
N VAL A 3 -6.80 -9.14 6.79
CA VAL A 3 -5.37 -9.42 7.03
C VAL A 3 -5.19 -9.74 8.51
N ASN A 4 -4.54 -10.87 8.83
CA ASN A 4 -4.30 -11.25 10.21
C ASN A 4 -3.25 -10.30 10.86
N PRO A 5 -3.47 -9.80 12.09
CA PRO A 5 -2.51 -8.94 12.80
C PRO A 5 -1.07 -9.48 12.86
N ASN A 6 -0.87 -10.80 12.90
CA ASN A 6 0.47 -11.40 12.87
C ASN A 6 1.14 -11.32 11.49
N GLU A 7 0.35 -11.27 10.42
CA GLU A 7 0.86 -11.11 9.05
C GLU A 7 1.22 -9.66 8.73
N TYR A 8 0.61 -8.70 9.44
CA TYR A 8 0.89 -7.27 9.27
C TYR A 8 2.37 -6.96 9.49
N ASP A 9 3.01 -7.46 10.56
CA ASP A 9 4.42 -7.14 10.83
C ASP A 9 5.37 -7.71 9.77
N LYS A 10 5.03 -8.87 9.20
CA LYS A 10 5.70 -9.44 8.03
C LYS A 10 5.54 -8.52 6.82
N TYR A 11 4.31 -8.10 6.51
CA TYR A 11 4.04 -7.27 5.34
C TYR A 11 4.68 -5.88 5.44
N LYS A 12 4.77 -5.30 6.64
CA LYS A 12 5.46 -4.01 6.86
C LYS A 12 6.94 -4.06 6.49
N LYS A 13 7.66 -5.09 6.94
CA LYS A 13 9.09 -5.26 6.63
C LYS A 13 9.30 -5.45 5.14
N CYS A 14 8.48 -6.30 4.52
CA CYS A 14 8.57 -6.57 3.09
C CYS A 14 8.19 -5.37 2.23
N TRP A 15 7.21 -4.58 2.68
CA TRP A 15 6.86 -3.35 2.00
C TRP A 15 7.99 -2.33 2.08
N ALA A 16 8.54 -2.09 3.27
CA ALA A 16 9.68 -1.19 3.44
C ALA A 16 10.90 -1.62 2.61
N TYR A 17 11.17 -2.92 2.53
CA TYR A 17 12.21 -3.47 1.65
C TYR A 17 11.93 -3.13 0.18
N ALA A 18 10.74 -3.47 -0.32
CA ALA A 18 10.37 -3.28 -1.72
C ALA A 18 10.26 -1.80 -2.14
N THR A 19 9.93 -0.89 -1.21
CA THR A 19 9.78 0.53 -1.54
C THR A 19 11.03 1.37 -1.28
N CYS A 20 11.90 0.96 -0.36
CA CYS A 20 13.03 1.79 0.09
C CYS A 20 14.41 1.19 -0.14
N SER A 21 14.51 -0.12 -0.39
CA SER A 21 15.79 -0.82 -0.47
C SER A 21 16.04 -1.48 -1.82
N SER A 22 15.00 -1.66 -2.64
CA SER A 22 15.15 -2.18 -4.00
C SER A 22 15.01 -1.05 -5.03
N ASP A 23 16.12 -0.62 -5.62
CA ASP A 23 16.13 -0.01 -6.97
C ASP A 23 16.01 -1.10 -8.05
N GLY A 24 15.33 -2.20 -7.72
CA GLY A 24 15.34 -3.47 -8.43
C GLY A 24 13.93 -3.96 -8.78
N PRO A 25 13.81 -5.21 -9.27
CA PRO A 25 12.55 -5.75 -9.80
C PRO A 25 11.40 -5.73 -8.78
N GLU A 26 11.68 -5.73 -7.48
CA GLU A 26 10.65 -5.69 -6.44
C GLU A 26 9.91 -4.34 -6.40
N SER A 27 10.60 -3.23 -6.64
CA SER A 27 9.92 -1.93 -6.76
C SER A 27 9.03 -1.88 -7.99
N GLU A 28 9.52 -2.38 -9.13
CA GLU A 28 8.74 -2.47 -10.38
C GLU A 28 7.52 -3.38 -10.25
N GLU A 29 7.64 -4.51 -9.55
CA GLU A 29 6.53 -5.42 -9.25
C GLU A 29 5.44 -4.73 -8.42
N MET A 30 5.83 -3.95 -7.40
CA MET A 30 4.89 -3.20 -6.58
C MET A 30 4.23 -2.06 -7.38
N GLU A 31 4.98 -1.35 -8.21
CA GLU A 31 4.43 -0.37 -9.16
C GLU A 31 3.44 -1.01 -10.15
N ASN A 32 3.70 -2.24 -10.59
CA ASN A 32 2.79 -2.97 -11.47
C ASN A 32 1.47 -3.33 -10.79
N CYS A 33 1.46 -3.54 -9.46
CA CYS A 33 0.21 -3.65 -8.73
C CYS A 33 -0.58 -2.34 -8.77
N PHE A 34 0.06 -1.18 -8.59
CA PHE A 34 -0.64 0.11 -8.69
C PHE A 34 -1.30 0.35 -10.05
N LYS A 35 -0.75 -0.21 -11.14
CA LYS A 35 -1.35 -0.12 -12.49
C LYS A 35 -2.68 -0.86 -12.64
N LYS A 36 -3.11 -1.64 -11.64
CA LYS A 36 -4.46 -2.22 -11.59
C LYS A 36 -5.54 -1.17 -11.33
N LEU A 37 -5.17 -0.08 -10.68
CA LEU A 37 -6.03 1.06 -10.43
C LEU A 37 -5.91 2.07 -11.57
N LYS A 38 -6.99 2.81 -11.83
CA LYS A 38 -6.94 3.95 -12.73
C LYS A 38 -6.27 5.16 -12.04
N PRO A 39 -5.69 6.11 -12.79
CA PRO A 39 -5.00 7.26 -12.19
C PRO A 39 -5.85 8.07 -11.20
N GLU A 40 -7.14 8.24 -11.46
CA GLU A 40 -8.08 8.93 -10.57
C GLU A 40 -8.38 8.15 -9.28
N GLU A 41 -8.37 6.82 -9.35
CA GLU A 41 -8.59 5.92 -8.21
C GLU A 41 -7.35 5.93 -7.31
N VAL A 42 -6.16 5.89 -7.91
CA VAL A 42 -4.88 6.05 -7.20
C VAL A 42 -4.83 7.38 -6.45
N LYS A 43 -5.21 8.48 -7.13
CA LYS A 43 -5.27 9.80 -6.50
C LYS A 43 -6.28 9.85 -5.36
N SER A 44 -7.47 9.28 -5.55
CA SER A 44 -8.52 9.27 -4.53
C SER A 44 -8.12 8.46 -3.30
N ALA A 45 -7.50 7.30 -3.51
CA ALA A 45 -6.96 6.47 -2.44
C ALA A 45 -5.86 7.19 -1.67
N TYR A 46 -4.91 7.83 -2.37
CA TYR A 46 -3.84 8.62 -1.74
C TYR A 46 -4.42 9.75 -0.88
N GLN A 47 -5.34 10.54 -1.42
CA GLN A 47 -5.98 11.63 -0.68
C GLN A 47 -6.77 11.12 0.52
N PHE A 48 -7.46 9.98 0.39
CA PHE A 48 -8.19 9.37 1.49
C PHE A 48 -7.24 8.97 2.63
N VAL A 49 -6.13 8.31 2.33
CA VAL A 49 -5.11 7.95 3.33
C VAL A 49 -4.50 9.20 3.97
N ASN A 50 -4.09 10.17 3.14
CA ASN A 50 -3.40 11.36 3.60
C ASN A 50 -4.24 12.21 4.56
N ASN A 51 -5.53 12.34 4.26
CA ASN A 51 -6.45 13.17 5.03
C ASN A 51 -6.96 12.50 6.31
N ASN A 52 -6.99 11.17 6.37
CA ASN A 52 -7.69 10.45 7.46
C ASN A 52 -6.77 9.55 8.31
N TYR A 53 -5.61 9.13 7.81
CA TYR A 53 -4.78 8.11 8.47
C TYR A 53 -3.36 8.58 8.74
N PHE A 54 -2.60 8.92 7.71
CA PHE A 54 -1.22 9.35 7.84
C PHE A 54 -0.94 10.54 6.93
N ASN A 55 -0.69 11.70 7.53
CA ASN A 55 -0.44 12.93 6.81
C ASN A 55 1.02 13.00 6.35
N TYR A 56 1.27 12.54 5.13
CA TYR A 56 2.50 12.80 4.41
C TYR A 56 2.59 14.29 4.08
N LYS A 57 3.79 14.86 4.17
CA LYS A 57 4.04 16.25 3.74
C LYS A 57 4.04 16.38 2.22
N SER A 58 4.25 15.27 1.53
CA SER A 58 4.28 15.19 0.08
C SER A 58 2.88 15.25 -0.52
N ASP A 59 2.75 15.84 -1.71
CA ASP A 59 1.45 15.97 -2.41
C ASP A 59 1.15 14.82 -3.38
N ASP A 60 2.12 13.91 -3.56
CA ASP A 60 2.02 12.76 -4.46
C ASP A 60 2.66 11.50 -3.88
N ILE A 61 2.36 10.35 -4.51
CA ILE A 61 2.85 9.03 -4.07
C ILE A 61 4.38 8.93 -4.16
N PRO A 62 5.06 9.35 -5.25
CA PRO A 62 6.52 9.29 -5.31
C PRO A 62 7.21 10.10 -4.21
N GLY A 63 6.70 11.29 -3.90
CA GLY A 63 7.14 12.11 -2.77
C GLY A 63 6.89 11.41 -1.44
N ALA A 64 5.69 10.87 -1.23
CA ALA A 64 5.32 10.15 -0.01
C ALA A 64 6.20 8.91 0.23
N ILE A 65 6.60 8.19 -0.83
CA ILE A 65 7.55 7.07 -0.74
C ILE A 65 8.93 7.57 -0.32
N LYS A 66 9.45 8.65 -0.94
CA LYS A 66 10.75 9.24 -0.54
C LYS A 66 10.73 9.69 0.91
N GLU A 67 9.65 10.34 1.32
CA GLU A 67 9.42 10.78 2.70
C GLU A 67 9.40 9.57 3.65
N PHE A 68 8.63 8.54 3.31
CA PHE A 68 8.56 7.27 4.06
C PHE A 68 9.94 6.62 4.22
N CYS A 69 10.75 6.57 3.17
CA CYS A 69 12.06 5.95 3.23
C CYS A 69 13.07 6.72 4.09
N SER A 70 12.87 8.02 4.28
CA SER A 70 13.69 8.87 5.15
C SER A 70 13.39 8.75 6.64
N TYR A 71 12.25 8.14 7.00
CA TYR A 71 11.82 7.98 8.38
C TYR A 71 12.67 6.97 9.17
N ASP A 72 12.72 7.16 10.50
CA ASP A 72 13.20 6.14 11.43
C ASP A 72 12.28 4.91 11.47
N ASP A 73 12.75 3.82 12.06
CA ASP A 73 12.02 2.53 12.06
C ASP A 73 10.66 2.61 12.79
N ALA A 74 10.56 3.43 13.85
CA ALA A 74 9.33 3.59 14.59
C ALA A 74 8.27 4.31 13.74
N THR A 75 8.68 5.40 13.09
CA THR A 75 7.83 6.21 12.20
C THR A 75 7.46 5.44 10.93
N LYS A 76 8.38 4.64 10.35
CA LYS A 76 8.07 3.71 9.24
C LYS A 76 7.00 2.71 9.65
N ARG A 77 7.09 2.13 10.84
CA ARG A 77 6.10 1.17 11.33
C ARG A 77 4.73 1.83 11.49
N GLU A 78 4.68 3.03 12.07
CA GLU A 78 3.44 3.79 12.21
C GLU A 78 2.83 4.15 10.85
N ALA A 79 3.64 4.71 9.94
CA ALA A 79 3.21 5.07 8.59
C ALA A 79 2.66 3.87 7.83
N SER A 80 3.36 2.73 7.86
CA SER A 80 2.91 1.49 7.21
C SER A 80 1.57 1.00 7.76
N ASN A 81 1.40 1.03 9.09
CA ASN A 81 0.14 0.65 9.74
C ASN A 81 -1.02 1.54 9.29
N LYS A 82 -0.83 2.85 9.39
CA LYS A 82 -1.88 3.83 9.09
C LYS A 82 -2.23 3.83 7.61
N THR A 83 -1.24 3.77 6.73
CA THR A 83 -1.45 3.70 5.28
C THR A 83 -2.19 2.43 4.88
N LEU A 84 -1.79 1.26 5.39
CA LEU A 84 -2.49 0.01 5.06
C LEU A 84 -3.92 -0.01 5.59
N ASN A 85 -4.15 0.47 6.82
CA ASN A 85 -5.51 0.59 7.37
C ASN A 85 -6.37 1.57 6.56
N GLY A 86 -5.80 2.70 6.15
CA GLY A 86 -6.49 3.66 5.31
C GLY A 86 -6.85 3.11 3.93
N MET A 87 -5.97 2.32 3.33
CA MET A 87 -6.25 1.65 2.06
C MET A 87 -7.34 0.57 2.22
N LEU A 88 -7.35 -0.20 3.31
CA LEU A 88 -8.40 -1.20 3.56
C LEU A 88 -9.76 -0.56 3.86
N ASP A 89 -9.78 0.55 4.60
CA ASP A 89 -11.02 1.29 4.85
C ASP A 89 -11.52 2.00 3.59
N PHE A 90 -10.60 2.45 2.72
CA PHE A 90 -10.95 2.92 1.37
C PHE A 90 -11.60 1.82 0.55
N GLU A 91 -11.00 0.61 0.49
CA GLU A 91 -11.57 -0.58 -0.17
C GLU A 91 -13.00 -0.84 0.32
N LYS A 92 -13.18 -0.88 1.64
CA LYS A 92 -14.48 -1.11 2.25
C LYS A 92 -15.50 -0.07 1.79
N LYS A 93 -15.12 1.22 1.85
CA LYS A 93 -15.98 2.33 1.45
C LYS A 93 -16.43 2.23 -0.01
N ILE A 94 -15.51 1.97 -0.95
CA ILE A 94 -15.86 1.84 -2.37
C ILE A 94 -16.65 0.56 -2.65
N CYS A 95 -16.42 -0.51 -1.90
CA CYS A 95 -17.13 -1.78 -2.08
C CYS A 95 -18.53 -1.79 -1.47
N GLU A 96 -18.81 -0.92 -0.50
CA GLU A 96 -20.16 -0.69 0.03
C GLU A 96 -21.04 0.14 -0.93
N ASN A 97 -20.43 0.85 -1.89
CA ASN A 97 -21.14 1.63 -2.90
C ASN A 97 -21.30 0.83 -4.20
N SER A 98 -22.54 0.45 -4.53
CA SER A 98 -22.86 -0.31 -5.75
C SER A 98 -22.42 0.38 -7.05
N ASP A 99 -22.43 1.72 -7.08
CA ASP A 99 -22.03 2.48 -8.27
C ASP A 99 -20.51 2.43 -8.51
N MET A 100 -19.74 2.05 -7.48
CA MET A 100 -18.30 1.90 -7.51
C MET A 100 -17.85 0.44 -7.66
N ALA A 101 -18.75 -0.47 -8.06
CA ALA A 101 -18.44 -1.91 -8.20
C ALA A 101 -17.19 -2.18 -9.05
N GLY A 102 -16.98 -1.42 -10.13
CA GLY A 102 -15.79 -1.54 -10.97
C GLY A 102 -14.50 -1.12 -10.25
N GLU A 103 -14.53 -0.04 -9.47
CA GLU A 103 -13.39 0.43 -8.67
C GLU A 103 -13.10 -0.54 -7.53
N CYS A 104 -14.13 -1.04 -6.85
CA CYS A 104 -14.02 -2.10 -5.84
C CYS A 104 -13.32 -3.35 -6.41
N SER A 105 -13.69 -3.80 -7.62
CA SER A 105 -13.04 -4.96 -8.25
C SER A 105 -11.55 -4.72 -8.49
N ARG A 106 -11.18 -3.56 -9.07
CA ARG A 106 -9.78 -3.20 -9.31
C ARG A 106 -8.98 -3.06 -8.01
N CYS A 107 -9.60 -2.53 -6.96
CA CYS A 107 -8.98 -2.40 -5.65
C CYS A 107 -8.68 -3.77 -5.02
N LYS A 108 -9.59 -4.74 -5.17
CA LYS A 108 -9.32 -6.13 -4.76
C LYS A 108 -8.16 -6.74 -5.55
N GLU A 109 -8.14 -6.56 -6.88
CA GLU A 109 -7.02 -7.02 -7.72
C GLU A 109 -5.69 -6.38 -7.32
N TYR A 110 -5.70 -5.10 -6.95
CA TYR A 110 -4.55 -4.40 -6.39
C TYR A 110 -4.07 -5.06 -5.10
N PHE A 111 -4.96 -5.32 -4.14
CA PHE A 111 -4.59 -5.95 -2.87
C PHE A 111 -4.10 -7.38 -3.04
N ASP A 112 -4.75 -8.18 -3.90
CA ASP A 112 -4.31 -9.54 -4.19
C ASP A 112 -2.89 -9.54 -4.78
N CYS A 113 -2.60 -8.63 -5.73
CA CYS A 113 -1.27 -8.42 -6.28
C CYS A 113 -0.27 -8.03 -5.18
N PHE A 114 -0.59 -6.97 -4.43
CA PHE A 114 0.26 -6.40 -3.39
C PHE A 114 0.65 -7.44 -2.33
N PHE A 115 -0.33 -8.12 -1.72
CA PHE A 115 -0.05 -9.12 -0.69
C PHE A 115 0.63 -10.37 -1.24
N SER A 116 0.34 -10.76 -2.49
CA SER A 116 1.05 -11.86 -3.15
C SER A 116 2.55 -11.57 -3.26
N HIS A 117 2.94 -10.39 -3.75
CA HIS A 117 4.35 -10.00 -3.85
C HIS A 117 5.02 -9.90 -2.47
N LEU A 118 4.37 -9.27 -1.49
CA LEU A 118 4.93 -9.20 -0.13
C LEU A 118 5.12 -10.58 0.49
N ASN A 119 4.19 -11.52 0.24
CA ASN A 119 4.33 -12.90 0.68
C ASN A 119 5.50 -13.61 -0.01
N GLN A 120 5.69 -13.38 -1.32
CA GLN A 120 6.83 -13.92 -2.06
C GLN A 120 8.17 -13.39 -1.53
N TYR A 121 8.27 -12.08 -1.24
CA TYR A 121 9.50 -11.48 -0.70
C TYR A 121 9.86 -12.09 0.65
N HIS A 122 8.87 -12.30 1.52
CA HIS A 122 9.08 -13.00 2.78
C HIS A 122 9.52 -14.46 2.57
N GLN A 123 8.87 -15.19 1.66
CA GLN A 123 9.23 -16.59 1.38
C GLN A 123 10.67 -16.71 0.86
N GLN A 124 11.14 -15.71 0.13
CA GLN A 124 12.51 -15.58 -0.37
C GLN A 124 13.49 -15.05 0.68
N LYS A 125 13.05 -14.75 1.91
CA LYS A 125 13.85 -14.18 3.01
C LYS A 125 14.54 -12.87 2.66
N LYS A 126 13.93 -12.08 1.76
CA LYS A 126 14.37 -10.71 1.44
C LYS A 126 14.00 -9.72 2.55
N CYS A 127 12.98 -10.10 3.30
CA CYS A 127 12.40 -9.57 4.51
C CYS A 127 11.88 -10.79 5.31
#